data_AF-A0A2A5M9H6-F1
#
_entry.id   AF-A0A2A5M9H6-F1
#
_cell.length_a   1.000
_cell.length_b   1.000
_cell.length_c   1.000
_cell.angle_alpha   90.00
_cell.angle_beta   90.00
_cell.angle_gamma   90.00
#
_symmetry.space_group_name_H-M   'P 1'
#
loop_
_entity.id
_entity.type
_entity.pdbx_description
1 polymer ?
#
loop_
_entity_poly.entity_id
_entity_poly.type
_entity_poly.pdbx_seq_one_letter_code
_entity_poly.pdbx_strand_id
1 'polypeptide(L)'
;MEPLFTTQILKYKGDESFTCDDTLVREIKLEIFINDERVGALMATPVDEQALAIGYLMSENIIAKVSDIENIETKDDGMSVHIKAKIDKENLAKLNAEGVVISGCGRAHTANIDLEAIEA
;
A
#
# COMPACT_ATOMS: atom_id res chain seq x y z
N MET A 1 6.47 -7.28 -8.66
CA MET A 1 6.51 -8.51 -7.84
C MET A 1 5.32 -9.38 -8.23
N GLU A 2 5.38 -10.71 -8.15
CA GLU A 2 4.22 -11.55 -8.53
C GLU A 2 3.10 -11.45 -7.49
N PRO A 3 1.87 -11.02 -7.87
CA PRO A 3 0.77 -10.80 -6.95
C PRO A 3 0.06 -12.08 -6.50
N LEU A 4 0.18 -13.17 -7.27
CA LEU A 4 -0.45 -14.45 -6.96
C LEU A 4 0.59 -15.47 -6.51
N PHE A 5 0.24 -16.25 -5.51
CA PHE A 5 1.08 -17.33 -5.00
C PHE A 5 0.22 -18.57 -4.73
N THR A 6 0.58 -19.70 -5.31
CA THR A 6 -0.12 -20.97 -5.07
C THR A 6 0.64 -21.78 -4.02
N THR A 7 -0.08 -22.29 -3.03
CA THR A 7 0.48 -23.16 -1.99
C THR A 7 -0.51 -24.20 -1.55
N GLN A 8 0.00 -25.25 -0.92
CA GLN A 8 -0.80 -26.28 -0.31
C GLN A 8 -1.31 -25.80 1.06
N ILE A 9 -2.61 -25.94 1.30
CA ILE A 9 -3.28 -25.59 2.56
C ILE A 9 -4.00 -26.81 3.15
N LEU A 10 -4.29 -26.74 4.45
CA LEU A 10 -5.26 -27.61 5.10
C LEU A 10 -6.60 -26.89 5.18
N LYS A 11 -7.61 -27.39 4.45
CA LYS A 11 -8.96 -26.81 4.40
C LYS A 11 -9.90 -27.59 5.30
N TYR A 12 -10.69 -26.87 6.09
CA TYR A 12 -11.75 -27.44 6.94
C TYR A 12 -13.12 -27.13 6.33
N LYS A 13 -13.98 -28.15 6.21
CA LYS A 13 -15.35 -28.02 5.70
C LYS A 13 -16.30 -28.83 6.58
N GLY A 14 -16.94 -28.16 7.53
CA GLY A 14 -17.68 -28.85 8.60
C GLY A 14 -16.70 -29.62 9.48
N ASP A 15 -16.98 -30.91 9.70
CA ASP A 15 -16.12 -31.81 10.50
C ASP A 15 -15.00 -32.48 9.67
N GLU A 16 -14.97 -32.26 8.35
CA GLU A 16 -13.95 -32.82 7.46
C GLU A 16 -12.78 -31.85 7.29
N SER A 17 -11.56 -32.39 7.23
CA SER A 17 -10.36 -31.67 6.81
C SER A 17 -9.66 -32.40 5.68
N PHE A 18 -9.14 -31.63 4.72
CA PHE A 18 -8.40 -32.18 3.59
C PHE A 18 -7.37 -31.17 3.08
N THR A 19 -6.32 -31.69 2.46
CA THR A 19 -5.27 -30.90 1.87
C THR A 19 -5.60 -30.56 0.41
N CYS A 20 -5.43 -29.31 0.02
CA CYS A 20 -5.61 -28.87 -1.37
C CYS A 20 -4.67 -27.71 -1.71
N ASP A 21 -4.40 -27.50 -2.99
CA ASP A 21 -3.76 -26.28 -3.46
C ASP A 21 -4.76 -25.13 -3.43
N ASP A 22 -4.31 -23.96 -2.99
CA ASP A 22 -5.08 -22.73 -3.00
C ASP A 22 -4.23 -21.56 -3.50
N THR A 23 -4.90 -20.52 -4.00
CA THR A 23 -4.26 -19.31 -4.52
C THR A 23 -4.41 -18.18 -3.52
N LEU A 24 -3.28 -17.66 -3.09
CA LEU A 24 -3.18 -16.53 -2.17
C LEU A 24 -2.82 -15.26 -2.96
N VAL A 25 -3.38 -14.13 -2.52
CA VAL A 25 -3.00 -12.80 -3.00
C VAL A 25 -1.92 -12.24 -2.09
N ARG A 26 -0.85 -11.73 -2.68
CA ARG A 26 0.22 -11.05 -1.96
C ARG A 26 -0.20 -9.63 -1.60
N GLU A 27 0.04 -9.24 -0.36
CA GLU A 27 -0.08 -7.87 0.14
C GLU A 27 1.33 -7.37 0.49
N ILE A 28 1.63 -6.13 0.12
CA ILE A 28 2.88 -5.42 0.41
C ILE A 28 2.55 -4.12 1.14
N LYS A 29 3.49 -3.63 1.96
CA LYS A 29 3.47 -2.23 2.40
C LYS A 29 4.10 -1.38 1.31
N LEU A 30 3.27 -0.60 0.63
CA LEU A 30 3.68 0.38 -0.36
C LEU A 30 3.91 1.73 0.32
N GLU A 31 5.15 2.19 0.37
CA GLU A 31 5.50 3.50 0.90
C GLU A 31 5.43 4.58 -0.18
N ILE A 32 4.88 5.75 0.17
CA ILE A 32 4.73 6.86 -0.76
C ILE A 32 5.61 8.01 -0.28
N PHE A 33 6.42 8.52 -1.20
CA PHE A 33 7.28 9.68 -0.99
C PHE A 33 6.90 10.77 -1.99
N ILE A 34 6.81 12.02 -1.51
CA ILE A 34 6.62 13.20 -2.36
C ILE A 34 7.70 14.23 -2.06
N ASN A 35 8.38 14.72 -3.09
CA ASN A 35 9.46 15.72 -2.94
C ASN A 35 10.47 15.34 -1.82
N ASP A 36 10.86 14.07 -1.79
CA ASP A 36 11.78 13.47 -0.83
C ASP A 36 11.25 13.34 0.63
N GLU A 37 9.98 13.64 0.88
CA GLU A 37 9.31 13.46 2.18
C GLU A 37 8.36 12.26 2.16
N ARG A 38 8.41 11.42 3.21
CA ARG A 38 7.50 10.27 3.39
C ARG A 38 6.12 10.78 3.80
N VAL A 39 5.08 10.42 3.05
CA VAL A 39 3.72 10.94 3.28
C VAL A 39 2.77 9.92 3.90
N GLY A 40 3.11 8.64 3.81
CA GLY A 40 2.29 7.55 4.34
C GLY A 40 2.63 6.23 3.66
N ALA A 41 1.90 5.19 4.05
CA ALA A 41 2.00 3.88 3.42
C ALA A 41 0.63 3.23 3.26
N LEU A 42 0.51 2.34 2.28
CA LEU A 42 -0.68 1.58 1.97
C LEU A 42 -0.36 0.09 2.02
N MET A 43 -1.24 -0.72 2.59
CA MET A 43 -1.23 -2.16 2.30
C MET A 43 -1.90 -2.39 0.94
N ALA A 44 -1.18 -2.99 0.00
CA ALA A 44 -1.60 -3.10 -1.39
C ALA A 44 -1.16 -4.40 -2.03
N THR A 45 -1.89 -4.84 -3.06
CA THR A 45 -1.37 -5.84 -4.00
C THR A 45 -0.27 -5.19 -4.85
N PRO A 46 0.86 -5.87 -5.14
CA PRO A 46 1.98 -5.30 -5.89
C PRO A 46 1.69 -5.25 -7.40
N VAL A 47 0.68 -4.46 -7.76
CA VAL A 47 0.21 -4.21 -9.13
C VAL A 47 -0.17 -2.74 -9.22
N ASP A 48 0.31 -2.06 -10.27
CA ASP A 48 -0.01 -0.67 -10.60
C ASP A 48 0.29 0.31 -9.44
N GLU A 49 1.40 0.12 -8.73
CA GLU A 49 1.77 0.86 -7.52
C GLU A 49 1.81 2.38 -7.74
N GLN A 50 2.27 2.79 -8.92
CA GLN A 50 2.31 4.20 -9.32
C GLN A 50 0.90 4.82 -9.43
N ALA A 51 -0.03 4.09 -10.06
CA ALA A 51 -1.41 4.56 -10.21
C ALA A 51 -2.11 4.64 -8.84
N LEU A 52 -1.87 3.65 -7.97
CA LEU A 52 -2.38 3.66 -6.61
C LEU A 52 -1.86 4.85 -5.80
N ALA A 53 -0.55 5.12 -5.85
CA ALA A 53 0.06 6.24 -5.16
C ALA A 53 -0.50 7.59 -5.62
N ILE A 54 -0.67 7.79 -6.93
CA ILE A 54 -1.27 9.01 -7.49
C ILE A 54 -2.73 9.14 -7.02
N GLY A 55 -3.52 8.07 -7.13
CA GLY A 55 -4.94 8.07 -6.74
C GLY A 55 -5.13 8.40 -5.25
N TYR A 56 -4.26 7.89 -4.38
CA TYR A 56 -4.25 8.22 -2.96
C TYR A 56 -3.97 9.70 -2.73
N LEU A 57 -2.89 10.24 -3.31
CA LEU A 57 -2.52 11.65 -3.15
C LEU A 57 -3.59 12.62 -3.68
N MET A 58 -4.28 12.24 -4.75
CA MET A 58 -5.41 13.02 -5.27
C MET A 58 -6.64 12.94 -4.35
N SER A 59 -6.91 11.77 -3.75
CA SER A 59 -8.02 11.59 -2.80
C SER A 59 -7.83 12.41 -1.52
N GLU A 60 -6.59 12.57 -1.08
CA GLU A 60 -6.19 13.42 0.04
C GLU A 60 -6.00 14.90 -0.35
N ASN A 61 -6.30 15.27 -1.61
CA ASN A 61 -6.18 16.63 -2.13
C ASN A 61 -4.76 17.24 -1.96
N ILE A 62 -3.73 16.39 -2.06
CA ILE A 62 -2.32 16.80 -2.06
C ILE A 62 -1.90 17.19 -3.48
N ILE A 63 -2.34 16.42 -4.48
CA ILE A 63 -2.15 16.69 -5.91
C ILE A 63 -3.51 16.99 -6.52
N ALA A 64 -3.65 18.16 -7.15
CA ALA A 64 -4.93 18.56 -7.75
C ALA A 64 -5.15 17.92 -9.13
N LYS A 65 -4.07 17.76 -9.92
CA LYS A 65 -4.13 17.29 -11.30
C LYS A 65 -2.90 16.45 -11.64
N VAL A 66 -3.07 15.48 -12.55
CA VAL A 66 -1.96 14.68 -13.08
C VAL A 66 -0.87 15.54 -13.73
N SER A 67 -1.24 16.69 -14.32
CA SER A 67 -0.30 17.64 -14.91
C SER A 67 0.62 18.33 -13.90
N ASP A 68 0.32 18.25 -12.60
CA ASP A 68 1.17 18.79 -11.53
C ASP A 68 2.33 17.82 -11.19
N ILE A 69 2.35 16.61 -11.75
CA ILE A 69 3.39 15.59 -11.55
C ILE A 69 4.52 15.80 -12.57
N GLU A 70 5.74 15.99 -12.06
CA GLU A 70 6.95 16.15 -12.85
C GLU A 70 7.65 14.80 -13.11
N ASN A 71 7.69 13.94 -12.08
CA ASN A 71 8.31 12.61 -12.17
C ASN A 71 7.62 11.62 -11.23
N ILE A 72 7.60 10.35 -11.63
CA ILE A 72 7.18 9.24 -10.80
C ILE A 72 8.09 8.05 -11.05
N GLU A 73 8.58 7.43 -9.97
CA GLU A 73 9.44 6.26 -10.04
C GLU A 73 9.08 5.27 -8.93
N THR A 74 9.17 3.99 -9.26
CA THR A 74 9.09 2.91 -8.27
C THR A 74 10.51 2.41 -8.03
N LYS A 75 10.89 2.18 -6.77
CA LYS A 75 12.19 1.58 -6.44
C LYS A 75 12.23 0.11 -6.88
N ASP A 76 13.44 -0.43 -7.01
CA ASP A 76 13.68 -1.78 -7.53
C ASP A 76 12.99 -2.90 -6.72
N ASP A 77 12.68 -2.64 -5.44
CA ASP A 77 11.96 -3.57 -4.56
C ASP A 77 10.44 -3.60 -4.81
N GLY A 78 9.89 -2.62 -5.53
CA GLY A 78 8.45 -2.46 -5.74
C GLY A 78 7.68 -2.05 -4.48
N MET A 79 8.36 -1.69 -3.40
CA MET A 79 7.76 -1.40 -2.10
C MET A 79 7.68 0.10 -1.81
N SER A 80 8.23 0.93 -2.68
CA SER A 80 8.12 2.38 -2.56
C SER A 80 7.96 3.10 -3.89
N VAL A 81 7.16 4.15 -3.88
CA VAL A 81 6.92 5.05 -5.01
C VAL A 81 7.34 6.46 -4.62
N HIS A 82 8.22 7.05 -5.42
CA HIS A 82 8.73 8.41 -5.25
C HIS A 82 8.14 9.31 -6.33
N ILE A 83 7.57 10.43 -5.91
CA ILE A 83 6.85 11.36 -6.76
C ILE A 83 7.47 12.75 -6.60
N LYS A 84 7.75 13.41 -7.72
CA LYS A 84 8.04 14.86 -7.74
C LYS A 84 6.85 15.56 -8.35
N ALA A 85 6.24 16.45 -7.59
CA ALA A 85 5.02 17.12 -8.01
C ALA A 85 4.83 18.46 -7.30
N LYS A 86 4.04 19.32 -7.92
CA LYS A 86 3.47 20.49 -7.25
C LYS A 86 2.36 20.03 -6.30
N ILE A 87 2.49 20.42 -5.03
CA ILE A 87 1.64 19.93 -3.94
C ILE A 87 0.95 21.04 -3.16
N ASP A 88 -0.18 20.70 -2.54
CA ASP A 88 -0.78 21.46 -1.45
C ASP A 88 -0.09 21.11 -0.12
N LYS A 89 0.75 22.03 0.36
CA LYS A 89 1.51 21.84 1.61
C LYS A 89 0.63 21.86 2.86
N GLU A 90 -0.51 22.54 2.83
CA GLU A 90 -1.40 22.62 4.00
C GLU A 90 -2.13 21.30 4.22
N ASN A 91 -2.56 20.63 3.14
CA ASN A 91 -3.18 19.30 3.23
C ASN A 91 -2.14 18.23 3.53
N LEU A 92 -0.93 18.34 2.96
CA LEU A 92 0.17 17.44 3.30
C LEU A 92 0.50 17.47 4.80
N ALA A 93 0.55 18.66 5.42
CA ALA A 93 0.84 18.80 6.85
C ALA A 93 -0.25 18.21 7.77
N LYS A 94 -1.47 17.99 7.26
CA LYS A 94 -2.57 17.34 7.99
C LYS A 94 -2.52 15.82 7.87
N LEU A 95 -1.77 15.28 6.92
CA LEU A 95 -1.61 13.84 6.77
C LEU A 95 -0.78 13.29 7.92
N ASN A 96 -1.24 12.18 8.50
CA ASN A 96 -0.44 11.45 9.45
C ASN A 96 0.54 10.54 8.69
N ALA A 97 1.77 11.04 8.49
CA ALA A 97 2.81 10.31 7.77
C ALA A 97 3.19 8.96 8.42
N GLU A 98 2.87 8.75 9.70
CA GLU A 98 3.10 7.48 10.40
C GLU A 98 1.98 6.45 10.16
N GLY A 99 0.84 6.88 9.62
CA GLY A 99 -0.30 6.02 9.36
C GLY A 99 -0.10 5.08 8.17
N VAL A 100 -0.53 3.83 8.34
CA VAL A 100 -0.69 2.87 7.24
C VAL A 100 -2.18 2.70 6.94
N VAL A 101 -2.60 2.98 5.71
CA VAL A 101 -3.97 2.68 5.27
C VAL A 101 -4.01 1.21 4.88
N ILE A 102 -4.98 0.49 5.45
CA ILE A 102 -5.19 -0.93 5.18
C ILE A 102 -6.47 -1.17 4.40
N SER A 103 -6.51 -2.32 3.72
CA SER A 103 -7.65 -2.79 2.92
C SER A 103 -8.91 -3.13 3.75
N GLY A 104 -8.81 -3.17 5.08
CA GLY A 104 -9.89 -3.59 5.99
C GLY A 104 -10.88 -2.49 6.40
N CYS A 105 -12.17 -2.82 6.47
CA CYS A 105 -13.26 -1.92 6.88
C CYS A 105 -13.26 -1.53 8.38
N GLY A 106 -12.39 -2.14 9.20
CA GLY A 106 -12.30 -1.91 10.64
C GLY A 106 -11.62 -0.60 11.09
N ARG A 107 -11.29 0.31 10.14
CA ARG A 107 -10.56 1.57 10.39
C ARG A 107 -9.38 1.43 11.35
N ALA A 108 -8.25 0.87 10.92
CA ALA A 108 -6.92 0.91 11.57
C ALA A 108 -6.78 0.52 13.09
N HIS A 109 -7.86 0.43 13.87
CA HIS A 109 -7.86 0.20 15.31
C HIS A 109 -7.81 -1.28 15.68
N THR A 110 -8.21 -2.16 14.75
CA THR A 110 -8.13 -3.63 14.91
C THR A 110 -6.95 -4.22 14.15
N ALA A 111 -6.20 -3.39 13.42
CA ALA A 111 -4.96 -3.82 12.81
C ALA A 111 -3.94 -3.90 13.95
N ASN A 112 -3.77 -5.08 14.56
CA ASN A 112 -2.58 -5.41 15.34
C ASN A 112 -1.40 -5.51 14.37
N ILE A 113 -1.08 -4.38 13.75
CA ILE A 113 0.09 -4.21 12.92
C ILE A 113 1.22 -3.96 13.90
N ASP A 114 2.01 -4.99 14.12
CA ASP A 114 3.31 -4.84 14.73
C ASP A 114 4.21 -4.11 13.74
N LEU A 115 4.56 -2.87 14.07
CA LEU A 115 5.43 -2.03 13.24
C LEU A 115 6.81 -2.68 13.06
N GLU A 116 7.30 -3.43 14.05
CA GLU A 116 8.58 -4.13 14.00
C GLU A 116 8.53 -5.34 13.05
N ALA A 117 7.37 -5.98 12.91
CA ALA A 117 7.18 -7.12 12.00
C ALA A 117 7.04 -6.71 10.53
N ILE A 118 6.77 -5.42 10.24
CA ILE A 118 6.74 -4.91 8.86
C ILE A 118 8.13 -4.39 8.40
N GLU A 119 9.00 -4.02 9.35
CA GLU A 119 10.35 -3.52 9.02
C GLU A 119 11.40 -4.63 8.84
N ALA A 120 11.04 -5.89 9.12
CA ALA A 120 11.90 -7.08 9.02
C ALA A 120 11.81 -7.78 7.64
#